data_AF-A0A067MCP9-F1
#
_entry.id   AF-A0A067MCP9-F1
#
_cell.length_a   1.000
_cell.length_b   1.000
_cell.length_c   1.000
_cell.angle_alpha   90.00
_cell.angle_beta   90.00
_cell.angle_gamma   90.00
#
_symmetry.space_group_name_H-M   'P 1'
#
loop_
_entity.id
_entity.type
_entity.pdbx_description
1 polymer ?
#
loop_
_entity_poly.entity_id
_entity_poly.type
_entity_poly.pdbx_seq_one_letter_code
_entity_poly.pdbx_strand_id
1 'polypeptide(L)'
;DPNTRTAYGLSPLHTAIRCGAPDDTVRYLLEAKADVNARDTRGLAPLCIAIRSQASRTTVQLLIEAGADIHTPNDAGETPLHRAVQQGPLWTVELLVEAGARVNEATPNGNTPLHLA
;
A
#
# COMPACT_ATOMS: atom_id res chain seq x y z
N ASP A 1 3.21 19.93 8.75
CA ASP A 1 3.12 18.61 9.41
C ASP A 1 2.98 17.53 8.34
N PRO A 2 3.93 16.58 8.26
CA PRO A 2 3.94 15.47 7.27
C PRO A 2 2.74 14.52 7.39
N ASN A 3 1.95 14.62 8.47
CA ASN A 3 0.80 13.77 8.76
C ASN A 3 -0.55 14.49 8.69
N THR A 4 -0.59 15.70 8.14
CA THR A 4 -1.85 16.40 7.82
C THR A 4 -2.75 15.51 6.97
N ARG A 5 -4.08 15.68 7.09
CA ARG A 5 -5.04 14.88 6.33
C ARG A 5 -5.99 15.76 5.53
N THR A 6 -6.24 15.37 4.29
CA THR A 6 -7.31 15.95 3.46
C THR A 6 -8.69 15.54 3.97
N ALA A 7 -9.76 16.10 3.39
CA ALA A 7 -11.14 15.69 3.67
C ALA A 7 -11.42 14.20 3.38
N TYR A 8 -10.60 13.54 2.55
CA TYR A 8 -10.68 12.11 2.25
C TYR A 8 -9.74 11.26 3.14
N GLY A 9 -9.19 11.83 4.21
CA GLY A 9 -8.27 11.13 5.12
C GLY A 9 -6.86 10.89 4.56
N LEU A 10 -6.58 11.37 3.35
CA LEU A 10 -5.28 11.16 2.71
C LEU A 10 -4.20 12.02 3.36
N SER A 11 -3.09 11.38 3.71
CA SER A 11 -1.85 12.06 4.10
C SER A 11 -1.07 12.61 2.90
N PRO A 12 -0.07 13.49 3.11
CA PRO A 12 0.90 13.87 2.11
C PRO A 12 1.54 12.67 1.39
N LEU A 13 1.87 11.61 2.13
CA LEU A 13 2.45 10.38 1.56
C LEU A 13 1.50 9.68 0.57
N HIS A 14 0.21 9.55 0.92
CA HIS A 14 -0.79 9.03 -0.02
C HIS A 14 -0.87 9.86 -1.30
N THR A 15 -0.85 11.19 -1.15
CA THR A 15 -1.02 12.10 -2.27
C THR A 15 0.20 12.06 -3.19
N ALA A 16 1.41 12.05 -2.63
CA ALA A 16 2.65 11.92 -3.39
C ALA A 16 2.66 10.64 -4.23
N ILE A 17 2.36 9.49 -3.63
CA ILE A 17 2.33 8.20 -4.32
C ILE A 17 1.24 8.19 -5.40
N ARG A 18 0.01 8.63 -5.07
CA ARG A 18 -1.11 8.61 -6.01
C ARG A 18 -0.87 9.51 -7.23
N CYS A 19 -0.18 10.63 -7.03
CA CYS A 19 0.15 11.58 -8.10
C CYS A 19 1.43 11.20 -8.86
N GLY A 20 2.08 10.08 -8.54
CA GLY A 20 3.31 9.66 -9.21
C GLY A 20 4.51 10.56 -8.92
N ALA A 21 4.61 11.09 -7.69
CA ALA A 21 5.76 11.88 -7.27
C ALA A 21 7.06 11.06 -7.37
N PRO A 22 8.23 11.70 -7.61
CA PRO A 22 9.51 11.00 -7.64
C PRO A 22 9.80 10.24 -6.34
N ASP A 23 10.56 9.15 -6.45
CA ASP A 23 10.93 8.30 -5.30
C ASP A 23 11.62 9.11 -4.18
N ASP A 24 12.39 10.14 -4.54
CA ASP A 24 13.05 11.04 -3.58
C ASP A 24 12.05 11.85 -2.75
N THR A 25 10.90 12.21 -3.33
CA THR A 25 9.83 12.89 -2.59
C THR A 25 9.18 11.94 -1.59
N VAL A 26 8.96 10.68 -1.98
CA VAL A 26 8.44 9.64 -1.07
C VAL A 26 9.43 9.39 0.07
N ARG A 27 10.72 9.22 -0.26
CA ARG A 27 11.78 9.03 0.73
C ARG A 27 11.85 10.20 1.71
N TYR A 28 11.84 11.44 1.21
CA TYR A 28 11.86 12.63 2.03
C TYR A 28 10.67 12.67 3.01
N LEU A 29 9.46 12.32 2.56
CA LEU A 29 8.29 12.27 3.45
C LEU A 29 8.45 11.21 4.55
N LEU A 30 8.97 10.03 4.23
CA LEU A 30 9.24 8.97 5.22
C LEU A 30 10.31 9.40 6.24
N GLU A 31 11.40 10.01 5.79
CA GLU A 31 12.44 10.59 6.65
C GLU A 31 11.89 11.69 7.56
N ALA A 32 10.97 12.50 7.04
CA ALA A 32 10.24 13.52 7.79
C ALA A 32 9.21 12.94 8.77
N LYS A 33 9.14 11.62 8.99
CA LYS A 33 8.20 10.93 9.88
C LYS A 33 6.74 10.98 9.40
N ALA A 34 6.51 10.97 8.08
CA ALA A 34 5.19 10.61 7.56
C ALA A 34 4.83 9.19 8.00
N ASP A 35 3.60 9.02 8.46
CA ASP A 35 3.04 7.74 8.87
C ASP A 35 2.83 6.84 7.65
N VAL A 36 3.71 5.85 7.52
CA VAL A 36 3.72 4.85 6.44
C VAL A 36 2.46 3.97 6.46
N ASN A 37 1.74 3.92 7.58
CA ASN A 37 0.54 3.12 7.80
C ASN A 37 -0.73 3.98 7.97
N ALA A 38 -0.66 5.27 7.66
CA ALA A 38 -1.83 6.14 7.69
C ALA A 38 -2.94 5.55 6.85
N ARG A 39 -4.19 5.49 7.34
CA ARG A 39 -5.34 4.98 6.58
C ARG A 39 -6.21 6.14 6.08
N ASP A 40 -6.55 6.12 4.78
CA ASP A 40 -7.56 7.02 4.20
C ASP A 40 -8.99 6.64 4.64
N THR A 41 -10.01 7.36 4.17
CA THR A 41 -11.42 7.08 4.55
C THR A 41 -11.98 5.76 4.01
N ARG A 42 -11.20 4.99 3.23
CA ARG A 42 -11.54 3.63 2.78
C ARG A 42 -10.63 2.58 3.41
N GLY A 43 -9.86 2.98 4.42
CA GLY A 43 -8.94 2.09 5.10
C GLY A 43 -7.68 1.76 4.29
N LEU A 44 -7.42 2.46 3.19
CA LEU A 44 -6.23 2.20 2.36
C LEU A 44 -5.01 2.88 2.96
N ALA A 45 -3.95 2.11 3.15
CA ALA A 45 -2.63 2.60 3.50
C ALA A 45 -1.82 3.01 2.24
N PRO A 46 -0.72 3.78 2.40
CA PRO A 46 0.19 4.15 1.32
C PRO A 46 0.62 2.99 0.43
N LEU A 47 0.90 1.81 1.00
CA LEU A 47 1.28 0.61 0.25
C LEU A 47 0.18 0.15 -0.71
N CYS A 48 -1.08 0.10 -0.26
CA CYS A 48 -2.22 -0.23 -1.12
C CYS A 48 -2.44 0.82 -2.22
N ILE A 49 -2.20 2.11 -1.92
CA ILE A 49 -2.26 3.17 -2.92
C ILE A 49 -1.13 3.01 -3.95
N ALA A 50 0.09 2.66 -3.52
CA ALA A 50 1.22 2.41 -4.42
C ALA A 50 0.94 1.27 -5.40
N ILE A 51 0.39 0.16 -4.91
CA ILE A 51 -0.02 -0.98 -5.75
C ILE A 51 -1.10 -0.55 -6.76
N ARG A 52 -2.19 0.06 -6.26
CA ARG A 52 -3.34 0.48 -7.10
C ARG A 52 -2.96 1.55 -8.14
N SER A 53 -2.05 2.45 -7.80
CA SER A 53 -1.58 3.50 -8.69
C SER A 53 -0.39 3.07 -9.55
N GLN A 54 0.04 1.81 -9.47
CA GLN A 54 1.21 1.27 -10.17
C GLN A 54 2.47 2.14 -9.97
N ALA A 55 2.71 2.53 -8.72
CA ALA A 55 3.93 3.27 -8.36
C ALA A 55 5.18 2.44 -8.69
N SER A 56 6.33 3.12 -8.75
CA SER A 56 7.61 2.49 -9.05
C SER A 56 7.92 1.34 -8.08
N ARG A 57 8.74 0.38 -8.53
CA ARG A 57 9.26 -0.69 -7.66
C ARG A 57 10.00 -0.13 -6.45
N THR A 58 10.79 0.93 -6.65
CA THR A 58 11.50 1.64 -5.59
C THR A 58 10.54 2.19 -4.54
N THR A 59 9.43 2.82 -4.94
CA THR A 59 8.45 3.37 -4.00
C THR A 59 7.82 2.26 -3.15
N VAL A 60 7.47 1.11 -3.74
CA VAL A 60 6.93 -0.02 -2.98
C VAL A 60 7.97 -0.60 -2.00
N GLN A 61 9.23 -0.72 -2.43
CA GLN A 61 10.33 -1.15 -1.56
C GLN A 61 10.55 -0.18 -0.39
N LEU A 62 10.62 1.13 -0.66
CA LEU A 62 10.77 2.16 0.37
C LEU A 62 9.68 2.08 1.44
N LEU A 63 8.43 1.84 1.04
CA LEU A 63 7.31 1.70 1.98
C LEU A 63 7.48 0.47 2.86
N ILE A 64 7.85 -0.68 2.29
CA ILE A 64 8.03 -1.93 3.04
C ILE A 64 9.23 -1.84 3.98
N GLU A 65 10.35 -1.29 3.51
CA GLU A 65 11.54 -1.00 4.33
C GLU A 65 11.24 -0.01 5.46
N ALA A 66 10.35 0.94 5.23
CA ALA A 66 9.89 1.88 6.25
C ALA A 66 8.85 1.28 7.24
N GLY A 67 8.50 0.00 7.10
CA GLY A 67 7.59 -0.69 8.02
C GLY A 67 6.11 -0.59 7.64
N ALA A 68 5.80 -0.46 6.34
CA ALA A 68 4.44 -0.61 5.86
C ALA A 68 3.87 -1.98 6.25
N ASP A 69 2.65 -1.99 6.78
CA ASP A 69 1.93 -3.20 7.13
C ASP A 69 1.46 -3.92 5.85
N ILE A 70 1.88 -5.18 5.71
CA ILE A 70 1.58 -6.04 4.56
C ILE A 70 0.36 -6.95 4.79
N HIS A 71 -0.22 -6.94 5.99
CA HIS A 71 -1.29 -7.85 6.43
C HIS A 71 -2.60 -7.14 6.72
N THR A 72 -2.58 -5.90 7.20
CA THR A 72 -3.82 -5.22 7.57
C THR A 72 -4.75 -4.99 6.37
N PRO A 73 -6.02 -5.45 6.43
CA PRO A 73 -6.96 -5.25 5.34
C PRO A 73 -7.51 -3.82 5.29
N ASN A 74 -7.95 -3.42 4.10
CA ASN A 74 -8.79 -2.24 3.92
C ASN A 74 -10.24 -2.49 4.39
N ASP A 75 -11.12 -1.51 4.22
CA ASP A 75 -12.50 -1.63 4.70
C ASP A 75 -13.36 -2.63 3.90
N ALA A 76 -12.88 -3.09 2.74
CA ALA A 76 -13.47 -4.21 1.99
C ALA A 76 -12.95 -5.58 2.46
N GLY A 77 -12.07 -5.62 3.48
CA GLY A 77 -11.47 -6.85 3.98
C GLY A 77 -10.31 -7.36 3.13
N GLU A 78 -9.73 -6.52 2.26
CA GLU A 78 -8.67 -6.92 1.35
C GLU A 78 -7.30 -6.44 1.80
N THR A 79 -6.36 -7.37 1.91
CA THR A 79 -4.95 -7.09 2.24
C THR A 79 -4.19 -6.53 1.03
N PRO A 80 -2.98 -5.96 1.23
CA PRO A 80 -2.12 -5.54 0.12
C PRO A 80 -1.91 -6.63 -0.94
N LEU A 81 -1.80 -7.90 -0.54
CA LEU A 81 -1.62 -9.01 -1.47
C LEU A 81 -2.87 -9.28 -2.34
N HIS A 82 -4.07 -9.14 -1.80
CA HIS A 82 -5.31 -9.22 -2.60
C HIS A 82 -5.30 -8.17 -3.72
N ARG A 83 -4.90 -6.93 -3.39
CA ARG A 83 -4.82 -5.82 -4.35
C ARG A 83 -3.70 -6.01 -5.38
N ALA A 84 -2.56 -6.55 -4.96
CA ALA A 84 -1.45 -6.85 -5.87
C ALA A 84 -1.83 -7.90 -6.90
N VAL A 85 -2.52 -8.97 -6.49
CA VAL A 85 -2.99 -10.02 -7.42
C VAL A 85 -4.06 -9.48 -8.38
N GLN A 86 -5.02 -8.70 -7.88
CA GLN A 86 -6.14 -8.22 -8.71
C GLN A 86 -5.75 -7.09 -9.69
N GLN A 87 -4.82 -6.22 -9.30
CA GLN A 87 -4.60 -4.93 -10.00
C GLN A 87 -3.12 -4.57 -10.17
N GLY A 88 -2.21 -5.26 -9.48
CA GLY A 88 -0.80 -4.96 -9.47
C GLY A 88 -0.02 -5.71 -10.56
N PRO A 89 1.17 -5.22 -10.93
CA PRO A 89 2.09 -5.99 -11.75
C PRO A 89 2.64 -7.20 -10.96
N LEU A 90 2.98 -8.29 -11.66
CA LEU A 90 3.46 -9.54 -11.05
C LEU A 90 4.57 -9.32 -10.00
N TRP A 91 5.49 -8.39 -10.26
CA TRP A 91 6.57 -8.10 -9.31
C TRP A 91 6.10 -7.57 -7.95
N THR A 92 4.92 -6.94 -7.87
CA THR A 92 4.36 -6.52 -6.56
C THR A 92 3.90 -7.73 -5.76
N VAL A 93 3.37 -8.75 -6.42
CA VAL A 93 3.00 -10.03 -5.79
C VAL A 93 4.26 -10.72 -5.27
N GLU A 94 5.30 -10.83 -6.11
CA GLU A 94 6.60 -11.42 -5.72
C GLU A 94 7.17 -10.72 -4.49
N LEU A 95 7.23 -9.39 -4.51
CA LEU A 95 7.81 -8.59 -3.43
C LEU A 95 7.03 -8.74 -2.12
N LEU A 96 5.69 -8.73 -2.16
CA LEU A 96 4.87 -8.95 -0.97
C LEU A 96 5.04 -10.37 -0.41
N VAL A 97 5.13 -11.38 -1.27
CA VAL A 97 5.36 -12.77 -0.86
C VAL A 97 6.75 -12.93 -0.24
N GLU A 98 7.78 -12.33 -0.84
CA GLU A 98 9.14 -12.26 -0.29
C GLU A 98 9.17 -11.55 1.07
N ALA A 99 8.35 -10.52 1.26
CA ALA A 99 8.17 -9.83 2.53
C ALA A 99 7.36 -10.62 3.57
N GLY A 100 6.84 -11.80 3.22
CA GLY A 100 6.12 -12.69 4.13
C GLY A 100 4.60 -12.51 4.15
N ALA A 101 4.01 -11.91 3.12
CA ALA A 101 2.56 -11.77 3.02
C ALA A 101 1.84 -13.13 3.08
N ARG A 102 0.71 -13.18 3.80
CA ARG A 102 -0.09 -14.40 3.95
C ARG A 102 -0.88 -14.66 2.68
N VAL A 103 -0.47 -15.69 1.93
CA VAL A 103 -1.02 -16.02 0.61
C VAL A 103 -2.44 -16.60 0.63
N ASN A 104 -2.92 -17.06 1.78
CA ASN A 104 -4.21 -17.74 1.93
C ASN A 104 -5.20 -17.00 2.84
N GLU A 105 -4.93 -15.74 3.21
CA GLU A 105 -5.92 -14.95 3.95
C GLU A 105 -7.16 -14.73 3.08
N ALA A 106 -8.35 -14.96 3.65
CA ALA A 106 -9.60 -14.77 2.94
C ALA A 106 -10.26 -13.44 3.34
N THR A 107 -10.82 -12.75 2.36
CA THR A 107 -11.77 -11.66 2.55
C THR A 107 -13.03 -12.15 3.28
N PRO A 108 -13.90 -11.25 3.79
CA PRO A 108 -15.19 -11.62 4.38
C PRO A 108 -16.10 -12.45 3.45
N ASN A 109 -15.91 -12.34 2.13
CA ASN A 109 -16.64 -13.11 1.13
C ASN A 109 -16.03 -14.50 0.85
N GLY A 110 -14.96 -14.89 1.58
CA GLY A 110 -14.27 -16.17 1.41
C GLY A 110 -13.23 -16.20 0.29
N ASN A 111 -13.02 -15.09 -0.43
CA ASN A 111 -12.03 -15.02 -1.50
C ASN A 111 -10.62 -14.82 -0.93
N THR A 112 -9.69 -15.72 -1.26
CA THR A 112 -8.24 -15.52 -1.07
C THR A 112 -7.66 -14.66 -2.20
N PRO A 113 -6.40 -14.18 -2.13
CA PRO A 113 -5.79 -13.41 -3.22
C PRO A 113 -5.89 -14.13 -4.57
N LEU A 114 -5.64 -15.44 -4.62
CA LEU A 114 -5.69 -16.22 -5.86
C LEU A 114 -7.09 -16.35 -6.46
N HIS A 115 -8.16 -16.27 -5.64
CA HIS A 115 -9.53 -16.22 -6.16
C HIS A 115 -9.85 -14.91 -6.90
N LEU A 116 -9.03 -13.86 -6.71
CA LEU A 116 -9.22 -12.54 -7.32
C LEU A 116 -8.31 -12.29 -8.53
N ALA A 117 -7.55 -13.30 -8.98
CA ALA A 117 -6.63 -13.23 -10.12
C ALA A 117 -7.36 -13.23 -11.48
#